data_AF-A0A7C1NGQ2-F1
#
_entry.id   AF-A0A7C1NGQ2-F1
#
_cell.length_a   1.000
_cell.length_b   1.000
_cell.length_c   1.000
_cell.angle_alpha   90.00
_cell.angle_beta   90.00
_cell.angle_gamma   90.00
#
_symmetry.space_group_name_H-M   'P 1'
#
loop_
_entity.id
_entity.type
_entity.pdbx_description
1 polymer ?
#
loop_
_entity_poly.entity_id
_entity_poly.type
_entity_poly.pdbx_seq_one_letter_code
_entity_poly.pdbx_strand_id
1 'polypeptide(L)'
;MEQFLKALPLTFIPLFVAIDVFWLTGFFAPYTRQMEPAQRKKLVLRAIATALVAGLGFLAVGELIFRVLAITVNDFKVAGGALLFIISIKELTSDAKGSFILSEGAGSVPLGVP
;
A
#
# COMPACT_ATOMS: atom_id res chain seq x y z
N MET A 1 -10.40 -26.98 -13.25
CA MET A 1 -9.04 -26.58 -12.83
C MET A 1 -8.60 -25.30 -13.53
N GLU A 2 -8.68 -25.25 -14.87
CA GLU A 2 -8.47 -24.05 -15.71
C GLU A 2 -9.10 -22.75 -15.18
N GLN A 3 -10.39 -22.80 -14.79
CA GLN A 3 -11.11 -21.61 -14.33
C GLN A 3 -10.61 -21.09 -12.98
N PHE A 4 -10.19 -21.99 -12.10
CA PHE A 4 -9.57 -21.64 -10.83
C PHE A 4 -8.19 -20.99 -11.04
N LEU A 5 -7.37 -21.56 -11.93
CA LEU A 5 -6.06 -20.99 -12.29
C LEU A 5 -6.18 -19.60 -12.91
N LYS A 6 -7.22 -19.33 -13.71
CA LYS A 6 -7.51 -17.99 -14.24
C LYS A 6 -8.00 -17.01 -13.17
N ALA A 7 -8.72 -17.50 -12.15
CA ALA A 7 -9.24 -16.66 -11.07
C ALA A 7 -8.15 -16.19 -10.09
N LEU A 8 -7.05 -16.95 -9.93
CA LEU A 8 -5.92 -16.58 -9.07
C LEU A 8 -5.34 -15.20 -9.45
N PRO A 9 -4.78 -14.97 -10.65
CA PRO A 9 -4.20 -13.68 -11.01
C PRO A 9 -5.24 -12.55 -10.99
N LEU A 10 -6.48 -12.81 -11.43
CA LEU A 10 -7.56 -11.80 -11.43
C LEU A 10 -7.92 -11.30 -10.03
N THR A 11 -7.69 -12.10 -9.00
CA THR A 11 -7.99 -11.73 -7.60
C THR A 11 -6.75 -11.20 -6.88
N PHE A 12 -5.58 -11.83 -7.10
CA PHE A 12 -4.35 -11.45 -6.41
C PHE A 12 -3.75 -10.16 -6.95
N ILE A 13 -3.84 -9.86 -8.24
CA ILE A 13 -3.25 -8.62 -8.78
C ILE A 13 -3.87 -7.37 -8.11
N PRO A 14 -5.19 -7.18 -8.09
CA PRO A 14 -5.80 -6.04 -7.40
C PRO A 14 -5.47 -6.00 -5.90
N LEU A 15 -5.38 -7.15 -5.25
CA LEU A 15 -5.02 -7.24 -3.83
C LEU A 15 -3.58 -6.78 -3.58
N PHE A 16 -2.62 -7.20 -4.42
CA PHE A 16 -1.22 -6.78 -4.31
C PHE A 16 -1.06 -5.28 -4.57
N VAL A 17 -1.79 -4.76 -5.56
CA VAL A 17 -1.81 -3.32 -5.86
C VAL A 17 -2.40 -2.53 -4.69
N ALA A 18 -3.52 -2.99 -4.10
CA ALA A 18 -4.15 -2.31 -2.98
C ALA A 18 -3.30 -2.35 -1.69
N ILE A 19 -2.52 -3.41 -1.47
CA ILE A 19 -1.66 -3.56 -0.30
C ILE A 19 -0.32 -2.81 -0.46
N ASP A 20 0.13 -2.56 -1.69
CA ASP A 20 1.45 -2.01 -1.98
C ASP A 20 2.61 -2.83 -1.37
N VAL A 21 2.67 -4.12 -1.76
CA VAL A 21 3.60 -5.10 -1.19
C VAL A 21 5.07 -4.70 -1.38
N PHE A 22 5.44 -4.11 -2.53
CA PHE A 22 6.82 -3.77 -2.84
C PHE A 22 7.33 -2.61 -2.00
N TRP A 23 6.54 -1.54 -1.85
CA TRP A 23 6.92 -0.42 -1.00
C TRP A 23 6.97 -0.83 0.47
N LEU A 24 5.92 -1.50 0.97
CA LEU A 24 5.84 -1.90 2.37
C LEU A 24 6.99 -2.82 2.78
N THR A 25 7.38 -3.80 1.95
CA THR A 25 8.48 -4.70 2.28
C THR A 25 9.81 -3.96 2.43
N GLY A 26 10.14 -3.07 1.51
CA GLY A 26 11.36 -2.24 1.57
C GLY A 26 11.33 -1.27 2.74
N PHE A 27 10.20 -0.61 2.98
CA PHE A 27 10.02 0.34 4.07
C PHE A 27 10.10 -0.35 5.44
N PHE A 28 9.50 -1.53 5.61
CA PHE A 28 9.45 -2.22 6.91
C PHE A 28 10.68 -3.07 7.23
N ALA A 29 11.48 -3.44 6.22
CA ALA A 29 12.65 -4.30 6.41
C ALA A 29 13.68 -3.76 7.43
N PRO A 30 14.11 -2.48 7.40
CA PRO A 30 15.06 -1.94 8.37
C PRO A 30 14.58 -2.05 9.82
N TYR A 31 13.29 -1.81 10.06
CA TYR A 31 12.69 -1.84 11.40
C TYR A 31 12.61 -3.25 12.00
N THR A 32 12.67 -4.30 11.17
CA THR A 32 12.59 -5.69 11.62
C THR A 32 13.93 -6.42 11.62
N ARG A 33 15.00 -5.79 11.12
CA ARG A 33 16.35 -6.38 11.03
C ARG A 33 17.03 -6.58 12.38
N GLN A 34 16.74 -5.74 13.36
CA GLN A 34 17.33 -5.81 14.71
C GLN A 34 16.54 -6.73 15.66
N MET A 35 15.47 -7.37 15.18
CA MET A 35 14.63 -8.24 16.01
C MET A 35 15.17 -9.67 16.04
N GLU A 36 15.11 -10.29 17.22
CA GLU A 36 15.35 -11.72 17.37
C GLU A 36 14.37 -12.54 16.51
N PRO A 37 14.78 -13.69 15.92
CA PRO A 37 13.93 -14.49 15.03
C PRO A 37 12.58 -14.87 15.64
N ALA A 38 12.55 -15.16 16.94
CA ALA A 38 11.33 -15.50 17.67
C ALA A 38 10.36 -14.31 17.79
N GLN A 39 10.89 -13.10 18.02
CA GLN A 39 10.10 -11.87 18.09
C GLN A 39 9.53 -11.51 16.73
N ARG A 40 10.34 -11.62 15.66
CA ARG A 40 9.91 -11.39 14.29
C ARG A 40 8.78 -12.32 13.86
N LYS A 41 8.87 -13.63 14.18
CA LYS A 41 7.80 -14.60 13.88
C LYS A 41 6.50 -14.25 14.60
N LYS A 42 6.59 -13.86 15.88
CA LYS A 42 5.42 -13.45 16.67
C LYS A 42 4.75 -12.19 16.11
N LEU A 43 5.56 -11.21 15.66
CA LEU A 43 5.07 -10.00 15.00
C LEU A 43 4.32 -10.34 13.71
N VAL A 44 4.91 -11.16 12.84
CA VAL A 44 4.28 -11.57 11.57
C VAL A 44 2.95 -12.27 11.80
N LEU A 45 2.88 -13.22 12.74
CA LEU A 45 1.63 -13.93 13.04
C LEU A 45 0.54 -12.98 13.55
N ARG A 46 0.90 -12.01 14.41
CA ARG A 46 -0.02 -10.99 14.89
C ARG A 46 -0.51 -10.10 13.75
N ALA A 47 0.40 -9.65 12.88
CA ALA A 47 0.04 -8.82 11.74
C ALA A 47 -0.91 -9.57 10.78
N ILE A 48 -0.64 -10.84 10.48
CA ILE A 48 -1.52 -11.68 9.66
C ILE A 48 -2.90 -11.84 10.32
N ALA A 49 -2.95 -12.12 11.63
CA ALA A 49 -4.21 -12.24 12.34
C ALA A 49 -5.02 -10.93 12.32
N THR A 50 -4.38 -9.79 12.55
CA THR A 50 -5.01 -8.47 12.47
C THR A 50 -5.52 -8.18 11.07
N ALA A 51 -4.71 -8.43 10.04
CA ALA A 51 -5.10 -8.23 8.65
C ALA A 51 -6.28 -9.13 8.25
N LEU A 52 -6.32 -10.37 8.73
CA LEU A 52 -7.43 -11.29 8.51
C LEU A 52 -8.72 -10.76 9.16
N VAL A 53 -8.66 -10.38 10.43
CA VAL A 53 -9.84 -9.85 11.16
C VAL A 53 -10.34 -8.56 10.50
N ALA A 54 -9.44 -7.63 10.19
CA ALA A 54 -9.79 -6.39 9.52
C ALA A 54 -10.39 -6.65 8.13
N GLY A 55 -9.80 -7.58 7.36
CA GLY A 55 -10.27 -7.97 6.03
C GLY A 55 -11.66 -8.59 6.06
N LEU A 56 -11.90 -9.53 6.99
CA LEU A 56 -13.23 -10.13 7.18
C LEU A 56 -14.27 -9.08 7.61
N GLY A 57 -13.88 -8.15 8.48
CA GLY A 57 -14.73 -7.02 8.87
C GLY A 57 -15.09 -6.13 7.67
N PHE A 58 -14.10 -5.80 6.83
CA PHE A 58 -14.32 -5.04 5.60
C PHE A 58 -15.21 -5.77 4.60
N LEU A 59 -15.09 -7.10 4.46
CA LEU A 59 -15.98 -7.88 3.60
C LEU A 59 -17.43 -7.82 4.09
N ALA A 60 -17.66 -7.91 5.40
CA ALA A 60 -19.00 -7.82 5.97
C ALA A 60 -19.61 -6.41 5.84
N VAL A 61 -18.80 -5.36 6.05
CA VAL A 61 -19.28 -3.97 6.03
C VAL A 61 -19.31 -3.38 4.62
N GLY A 62 -18.48 -3.85 3.69
CA GLY A 62 -18.33 -3.27 2.36
C GLY A 62 -19.64 -3.28 1.56
N GLU A 63 -20.41 -4.37 1.64
CA GLU A 63 -21.71 -4.45 0.99
C GLU A 63 -22.72 -3.46 1.59
N LEU A 64 -22.67 -3.24 2.92
CA LEU A 64 -23.53 -2.29 3.60
C LEU A 64 -23.29 -0.86 3.10
N ILE A 65 -22.03 -0.48 2.89
CA ILE A 65 -21.68 0.85 2.36
C ILE A 65 -22.32 1.06 0.98
N PHE A 66 -22.20 0.08 0.08
CA PHE A 66 -22.80 0.17 -1.27
C PHE A 66 -24.32 0.29 -1.22
N ARG A 67 -24.97 -0.46 -0.33
CA ARG A 67 -26.43 -0.38 -0.13
C ARG A 67 -26.87 0.99 0.41
N VAL A 68 -26.16 1.54 1.39
CA VAL A 68 -26.46 2.87 1.96
C VAL A 68 -26.27 3.99 0.94
N LEU A 69 -25.23 3.88 0.11
CA LEU A 69 -24.94 4.84 -0.96
C LEU A 69 -25.82 4.64 -2.20
N ALA A 70 -26.61 3.56 -2.26
CA ALA A 70 -27.40 3.17 -3.42
C ALA A 70 -26.58 3.07 -4.72
N ILE A 71 -25.34 2.58 -4.62
CA ILE A 71 -24.43 2.38 -5.77
C ILE A 71 -24.13 0.91 -5.99
N THR A 72 -23.80 0.56 -7.22
CA THR A 72 -23.32 -0.78 -7.56
C THR A 72 -21.80 -0.89 -7.40
N VAL A 73 -21.29 -2.12 -7.35
CA VAL A 73 -19.85 -2.40 -7.38
C VAL A 73 -19.20 -1.83 -8.66
N ASN A 74 -19.95 -1.78 -9.77
CA ASN A 74 -19.43 -1.22 -11.02
C ASN A 74 -19.31 0.31 -10.94
N ASP A 75 -20.27 1.00 -10.32
CA ASP A 75 -20.20 2.45 -10.11
C ASP A 75 -18.98 2.81 -9.25
N PHE A 76 -18.75 2.04 -8.18
CA PHE A 76 -17.57 2.22 -7.33
C PHE A 76 -16.26 2.01 -8.08
N LYS A 77 -16.17 0.97 -8.93
CA LYS A 77 -14.98 0.72 -9.76
C LYS A 77 -14.69 1.87 -10.72
N VAL A 78 -15.71 2.42 -11.38
CA VAL A 78 -15.56 3.55 -12.30
C VAL A 78 -15.13 4.81 -11.54
N ALA A 79 -15.83 5.15 -10.46
CA ALA A 79 -15.53 6.33 -9.65
C ALA A 79 -14.13 6.25 -9.00
N GLY A 80 -13.77 5.08 -8.44
CA GLY A 80 -12.46 4.83 -7.87
C GLY A 80 -11.35 4.92 -8.92
N GLY A 81 -11.55 4.35 -10.11
CA GLY A 81 -10.61 4.48 -11.21
C GLY A 81 -10.41 5.94 -11.66
N ALA A 82 -11.51 6.70 -11.80
CA ALA A 82 -11.45 8.12 -12.14
C ALA A 82 -10.74 8.94 -11.05
N LEU A 83 -11.02 8.65 -9.77
CA LEU A 83 -10.36 9.32 -8.65
C LEU A 83 -8.85 9.04 -8.64
N LEU A 84 -8.45 7.77 -8.80
CA LEU A 84 -7.04 7.39 -8.88
C LEU A 84 -6.34 8.08 -10.06
N PHE A 85 -7.00 8.13 -11.22
CA PHE A 85 -6.48 8.81 -12.40
C PHE A 85 -6.26 10.31 -12.16
N ILE A 86 -7.23 10.99 -11.53
CA ILE A 86 -7.11 12.41 -11.18
C ILE A 86 -5.98 12.64 -10.18
N ILE A 87 -5.85 11.77 -9.17
CA ILE A 87 -4.75 11.84 -8.19
C ILE A 87 -3.41 11.67 -8.91
N SER A 88 -3.27 10.67 -9.80
CA SER A 88 -2.06 10.48 -10.59
C SER A 88 -1.71 11.70 -11.45
N ILE A 89 -2.69 12.31 -12.13
CA ILE A 89 -2.45 13.54 -12.91
C ILE A 89 -1.96 14.66 -11.99
N LYS A 90 -2.65 14.86 -10.86
CA LYS A 90 -2.26 15.88 -9.88
C LYS A 90 -0.84 15.65 -9.38
N GLU A 91 -0.47 14.42 -9.03
CA GLU A 91 0.88 14.10 -8.55
C GLU A 91 1.95 14.28 -9.64
N LEU A 92 1.65 13.92 -10.90
CA LEU A 92 2.57 14.10 -12.03
C LEU A 92 2.78 15.56 -12.42
N THR A 93 1.74 16.39 -12.28
CA THR A 93 1.76 17.81 -12.68
C THR A 93 2.10 18.76 -11.54
N SER A 94 1.97 18.32 -10.29
CA SER A 94 2.48 19.06 -9.16
C SER A 94 4.00 19.05 -9.27
N ASP A 95 4.60 20.23 -9.46
CA ASP A 95 6.05 20.38 -9.32
C ASP A 95 6.43 19.73 -7.98
N ALA A 96 7.34 18.76 -8.04
CA ALA A 96 8.00 18.22 -6.87
C ALA A 96 8.91 19.31 -6.26
N LYS A 97 8.31 20.39 -5.75
CA LYS A 97 8.94 21.30 -4.79
C LYS A 97 8.90 20.65 -3.41
N GLY A 98 9.35 19.39 -3.35
CA GLY A 98 10.12 18.96 -2.21
C GLY A 98 11.41 19.72 -2.31
N SER A 99 11.48 20.88 -1.65
CA SER A 99 12.75 21.41 -1.22
C SER A 99 13.40 20.33 -0.36
N PHE A 100 14.18 19.44 -0.96
CA PHE A 100 15.50 19.22 -0.42
C PHE A 100 16.07 20.62 -0.33
N ILE A 101 15.92 21.26 0.83
CA ILE A 101 16.73 22.42 1.14
C ILE A 101 18.14 21.83 1.11
N LEU A 102 18.76 21.94 -0.06
CA LEU A 102 20.20 22.07 -0.21
C LEU A 102 20.54 23.32 0.59
N SER A 103 20.56 23.18 1.90
CA SER A 103 21.17 24.15 2.78
C SER A 103 22.58 24.26 2.24
N GLU A 104 23.02 25.49 2.02
CA GLU A 104 24.27 25.91 1.37
C GLU A 104 25.56 25.36 2.03
N GLY A 105 25.46 24.36 2.91
CA GLY A 105 26.55 23.62 3.56
C GLY A 105 26.42 22.09 3.53
N ALA A 106 25.49 21.49 2.78
CA ALA A 106 25.29 20.03 2.76
C ALA A 106 26.40 19.22 2.04
N GLY A 107 27.41 19.89 1.47
CA GLY A 107 28.57 19.27 0.80
C GLY A 107 29.88 19.29 1.59
N SER A 108 29.92 19.85 2.80
CA SER A 108 31.18 19.99 3.55
C SER A 108 31.60 18.74 4.32
N VAL A 109 30.65 17.88 4.70
CA VAL A 109 30.89 16.74 5.59
C VAL A 109 31.39 15.46 4.87
N PRO A 110 31.21 15.28 3.53
CA PRO A 110 31.89 14.19 2.80
C PRO A 110 33.27 14.56 2.21
N LEU A 111 33.63 15.85 2.12
CA LEU A 111 34.85 16.33 1.46
C LEU A 111 35.96 16.77 2.44
N GLY A 112 35.64 16.98 3.72
CA GLY A 112 36.56 17.53 4.72
C GLY A 112 37.08 16.54 5.77
N VAL A 113 36.70 15.27 5.68
CA VAL A 113 37.22 14.22 6.57
C VAL A 113 38.12 13.29 5.74
N PRO A 114 39.42 13.20 6.05
CA PRO A 114 40.31 12.23 5.40
C PRO A 114 39.90 10.78 5.71
#